data_AF-A0A0C2BLJ3-F1
#
_entry.id   AF-A0A0C2BLJ3-F1
#
_cell.length_a   1.000
_cell.length_b   1.000
_cell.length_c   1.000
_cell.angle_alpha   90.00
_cell.angle_beta   90.00
_cell.angle_gamma   90.00
#
_symmetry.space_group_name_H-M   'P 1'
#
loop_
_entity.id
_entity.type
_entity.pdbx_description
1 polymer ?
#
loop_
_entity_poly.entity_id
_entity_poly.type
_entity_poly.pdbx_seq_one_letter_code
_entity_poly.pdbx_strand_id
1 'polypeptide(L)'
;MINSATTQIGCSYKVCGTDRDSQRKMEILCLYDDGLHDNKILYDTGRACTRAEDCTTYRDSKCEDGLCVKPKEAPGTLRSIIPHFSAVL
;
A
#
# COMPACT_ATOMS: atom_id res chain seq x y z
N MET A 1 2.13 0.93 -7.43
CA MET A 1 2.18 2.37 -7.05
C MET A 1 0.81 2.98 -6.76
N ILE A 2 -0.25 2.69 -7.54
CA ILE A 2 -1.57 3.37 -7.38
C ILE A 2 -2.65 2.52 -6.70
N ASN A 3 -2.30 1.33 -6.19
CA ASN A 3 -3.24 0.46 -5.51
C ASN A 3 -3.59 1.06 -4.14
N SER A 4 -4.83 1.52 -3.95
CA SER A 4 -5.27 2.24 -2.75
C SER A 4 -5.28 1.39 -1.49
N ALA A 5 -5.31 0.06 -1.62
CA ALA A 5 -5.24 -0.86 -0.49
C ALA A 5 -3.80 -1.09 0.01
N THR A 6 -2.77 -0.64 -0.72
CA THR A 6 -1.36 -0.74 -0.29
C THR A 6 -1.07 0.25 0.84
N THR A 7 -0.47 -0.21 1.94
CA THR A 7 -0.15 0.63 3.11
C THR A 7 1.33 0.66 3.47
N GLN A 8 2.12 -0.24 2.88
CA GLN A 8 3.55 -0.31 3.11
C GLN A 8 4.29 -0.52 1.78
N ILE A 9 5.42 0.17 1.67
CA ILE A 9 6.33 0.08 0.52
C ILE A 9 7.76 -0.05 1.05
N GLY A 10 8.53 -0.96 0.47
CA GLY A 10 9.96 -1.08 0.69
C GLY A 10 10.69 -1.02 -0.64
N CYS A 11 11.64 -0.09 -0.79
CA CYS A 11 12.43 0.05 -2.00
C CYS A 11 13.92 -0.17 -1.73
N SER A 12 14.62 -0.75 -2.70
CA SER A 12 16.07 -0.88 -2.73
C SER A 12 16.60 -0.50 -4.11
N TYR A 13 17.88 -0.18 -4.19
CA TYR A 13 18.52 0.16 -5.46
C TYR A 13 19.92 -0.47 -5.57
N LYS A 14 20.39 -0.62 -6.81
CA LYS A 14 21.76 -1.04 -7.12
C LYS A 14 22.26 -0.31 -8.36
N VAL A 15 23.48 0.18 -8.31
CA VAL A 15 24.17 0.72 -9.50
C VAL A 15 24.98 -0.41 -10.13
N CYS A 16 24.71 -0.68 -11.40
CA CYS A 16 25.30 -1.74 -12.21
C CYS A 16 26.16 -1.14 -13.34
N GLY A 17 27.16 -1.88 -13.82
CA GLY A 17 28.10 -1.43 -14.87
C GLY A 17 29.28 -0.66 -14.29
N THR A 18 30.42 -1.33 -14.13
CA THR A 18 31.67 -0.76 -13.58
C THR A 18 32.76 -0.55 -14.64
N ASP A 19 32.61 -1.17 -15.80
CA ASP A 19 33.67 -1.29 -16.80
C ASP A 19 33.32 -0.50 -18.07
N ARG A 20 34.33 -0.10 -18.86
CA ARG A 20 34.15 0.82 -20.00
C ARG A 20 33.15 0.35 -21.07
N ASP A 21 32.91 -0.95 -21.17
CA ASP A 21 31.96 -1.57 -22.12
C ASP A 21 30.55 -1.79 -21.53
N SER A 22 30.37 -1.60 -20.22
CA SER A 22 29.07 -1.71 -19.55
C SER A 22 28.56 -0.32 -19.17
N GLN A 23 27.49 0.14 -19.82
CA GLN A 23 26.84 1.41 -19.42
C GLN A 23 26.47 1.38 -17.94
N ARG A 24 26.80 2.44 -17.21
CA ARG A 24 26.35 2.63 -15.82
C ARG A 24 24.82 2.70 -15.81
N LYS A 25 24.17 1.79 -15.09
CA LYS A 25 22.71 1.71 -14.94
C LYS A 25 22.35 1.73 -13.46
N MET A 26 21.24 2.37 -13.13
CA MET A 26 20.65 2.30 -11.80
C MET A 26 19.39 1.46 -11.88
N GLU A 27 19.36 0.39 -11.10
CA GLU A 27 18.17 -0.47 -10.93
C GLU A 27 17.52 -0.14 -9.59
N ILE A 28 16.21 0.06 -9.61
CA ILE A 28 15.39 0.35 -8.43
C ILE A 28 14.27 -0.70 -8.39
N LEU A 29 14.13 -1.36 -7.23
CA LEU A 29 13.07 -2.33 -6.99
C LEU A 29 12.26 -1.86 -5.78
N CYS A 30 10.93 -1.85 -5.92
CA CYS A 30 10.01 -1.61 -4.81
C CYS A 30 9.05 -2.80 -4.65
N LEU A 31 8.85 -3.21 -3.40
CA LEU A 31 7.87 -4.20 -3.00
C LEU A 31 6.74 -3.51 -2.22
N TYR A 32 5.53 -4.03 -2.38
CA TYR A 32 4.30 -3.51 -1.78
C TYR A 32 3.66 -4.61 -0.95
N ASP A 33 2.98 -4.25 0.15
CA ASP A 33 2.34 -5.21 1.06
C ASP A 33 1.02 -5.80 0.54
N ASP A 34 0.52 -5.29 -0.58
CA ASP A 34 -0.70 -5.78 -1.22
C ASP A 34 -0.46 -6.10 -2.70
N GLY A 35 -0.69 -7.37 -3.05
CA GLY A 35 -0.41 -7.91 -4.38
C GLY A 35 -1.47 -7.55 -5.42
N LEU A 36 -1.07 -7.52 -6.69
CA LEU A 36 -1.98 -7.40 -7.82
C LEU A 36 -2.37 -8.79 -8.35
N HIS A 37 -3.63 -8.96 -8.69
CA HIS A 37 -4.17 -10.13 -9.37
C HIS A 37 -5.21 -9.69 -10.40
N ASP A 38 -5.56 -10.57 -11.34
CA ASP A 38 -6.44 -10.24 -12.45
C ASP A 38 -7.77 -9.65 -11.98
N ASN A 39 -8.24 -8.62 -12.69
CA ASN A 39 -9.48 -7.89 -12.40
C ASN A 39 -9.55 -7.20 -11.03
N LYS A 40 -8.44 -7.06 -10.31
CA LYS A 40 -8.39 -6.28 -9.07
C LYS A 40 -8.69 -4.81 -9.35
N ILE A 41 -9.63 -4.25 -8.60
CA ILE A 41 -9.89 -2.80 -8.58
C ILE A 41 -8.70 -2.13 -7.87
N LEU A 42 -8.02 -1.22 -8.57
CA LEU A 42 -6.85 -0.53 -8.01
C LEU A 42 -7.24 0.56 -7.01
N TYR A 43 -8.38 1.22 -7.23
CA TYR A 43 -8.92 2.25 -6.36
C TYR A 43 -10.39 2.46 -6.69
N ASP A 44 -11.17 2.89 -5.69
CA ASP A 44 -12.54 3.32 -5.91
C ASP A 44 -12.57 4.77 -6.41
N THR A 45 -13.51 5.07 -7.30
CA THR A 45 -13.73 6.46 -7.72
C THR A 45 -14.54 7.18 -6.65
N GLY A 46 -14.04 8.31 -6.16
CA GLY A 46 -14.70 9.06 -5.10
C GLY A 46 -13.93 10.30 -4.67
N ARG A 47 -14.43 10.96 -3.63
CA ARG A 47 -13.71 12.05 -2.96
C ARG A 47 -12.64 11.47 -2.04
N ALA A 48 -11.54 12.18 -1.89
CA ALA A 48 -10.54 11.89 -0.86
C ALA A 48 -11.19 11.93 0.54
N CYS A 49 -10.58 11.24 1.50
CA CYS A 49 -11.08 11.25 2.88
C CYS A 49 -11.03 12.69 3.44
N THR A 50 -11.96 13.00 4.34
CA THR A 50 -11.98 14.25 5.10
C THR A 50 -11.96 14.02 6.61
N ARG A 51 -12.29 12.80 7.03
CA ARG A 51 -12.32 12.33 8.42
C ARG A 51 -12.06 10.82 8.47
N ALA A 52 -11.75 10.32 9.66
CA ALA A 52 -11.37 8.91 9.86
C ALA A 52 -12.44 7.92 9.39
N GLU A 53 -13.72 8.27 9.53
CA GLU A 53 -14.85 7.42 9.18
C GLU A 53 -15.00 7.22 7.66
N ASP A 54 -14.39 8.07 6.85
CA ASP A 54 -14.36 7.91 5.40
C ASP A 54 -13.38 6.77 4.99
N CYS A 55 -12.50 6.33 5.90
CA CYS A 55 -11.50 5.29 5.66
C CYS A 55 -12.00 3.91 6.07
N THR A 56 -12.57 3.18 5.11
CA THR A 56 -13.28 1.91 5.37
C THR A 56 -12.47 0.65 5.07
N THR A 57 -11.30 0.78 4.42
CA THR A 57 -10.48 -0.38 4.03
C THR A 57 -9.84 -1.09 5.23
N TYR A 58 -9.35 -0.33 6.22
CA TYR A 58 -8.71 -0.85 7.42
C TYR A 58 -9.30 -0.19 8.67
N ARG A 59 -9.58 -0.98 9.72
CA ARG A 59 -10.12 -0.46 10.98
C ARG A 59 -9.13 0.49 11.64
N ASP A 60 -9.70 1.43 12.38
CA ASP A 60 -8.96 2.43 13.16
C ASP A 60 -7.99 3.29 12.32
N SER A 61 -8.25 3.40 11.00
CA SER A 61 -7.50 4.29 10.11
C SER A 61 -7.82 5.75 10.41
N LYS A 62 -6.84 6.62 10.17
CA LYS A 62 -7.02 8.07 10.23
C LYS A 62 -7.07 8.66 8.83
N CYS A 63 -7.61 9.87 8.71
CA CYS A 63 -7.49 10.66 7.50
C CYS A 63 -6.45 11.77 7.70
N GLU A 64 -5.41 11.79 6.88
CA GLU A 64 -4.33 12.78 6.89
C GLU A 64 -4.13 13.28 5.45
N ASP A 65 -4.33 14.58 5.21
CA ASP A 65 -4.14 15.22 3.89
C ASP A 65 -4.85 14.52 2.71
N GLY A 66 -6.05 13.96 2.97
CA GLY A 66 -6.83 13.23 1.97
C GLY A 66 -6.44 11.76 1.79
N LEU A 67 -5.51 11.25 2.60
CA LEU A 67 -5.04 9.87 2.59
C LEU A 67 -5.47 9.10 3.84
N CYS A 68 -5.88 7.85 3.65
CA CYS A 68 -6.19 6.94 4.74
C CYS A 68 -4.91 6.30 5.28
N VAL A 69 -4.60 6.55 6.55
CA VAL A 69 -3.40 6.05 7.24
C VAL A 69 -3.79 4.90 8.15
N LYS A 70 -3.36 3.68 7.78
CA LYS A 70 -3.55 2.47 8.57
C LYS A 70 -2.70 2.52 9.85
N PRO A 71 -3.23 2.09 11.01
CA PRO A 71 -2.44 2.01 12.24
C PRO A 71 -1.28 1.01 12.09
N LYS A 72 -0.13 1.34 12.70
CA LYS A 72 1.02 0.43 12.75
C LYS A 72 0.71 -0.73 13.71
N GLU A 73 0.89 -1.96 13.23
CA GLU A 73 0.63 -3.16 14.03
C GLU A 73 1.92 -3.93 14.29
N ALA A 74 2.00 -4.53 15.48
CA ALA A 74 3.03 -5.51 15.78
C ALA A 74 2.79 -6.79 14.96
N PRO A 75 3.85 -7.55 14.61
CA PRO A 75 3.68 -8.85 14.00
C PRO A 75 2.73 -9.73 14.83
N GLY A 76 1.71 -10.30 14.18
CA GLY A 76 0.75 -11.22 14.80
C GLY A 76 -0.47 -10.57 15.46
N THR A 77 -0.66 -9.24 15.43
CA THR A 77 -1.85 -8.61 16.03
C THR A 77 -2.99 -8.31 15.06
N LEU A 78 -2.75 -7.99 13.78
CA LEU A 78 -3.72 -7.88 12.65
C LEU A 78 -5.14 -7.38 13.00
N ARG A 79 -5.29 -6.40 13.90
CA ARG A 79 -6.58 -5.86 14.38
C ARG A 79 -7.23 -4.92 13.37
N SER A 80 -6.41 -4.28 12.56
CA SER A 80 -6.80 -3.36 11.49
C SER A 80 -7.45 -4.06 10.30
N ILE A 81 -7.22 -5.37 10.14
CA ILE A 81 -7.81 -6.14 9.06
C ILE A 81 -9.27 -6.41 9.38
N ILE A 82 -10.16 -6.01 8.49
CA ILE A 82 -11.58 -6.37 8.59
C ILE A 82 -11.72 -7.81 8.09
N PRO A 83 -12.06 -8.79 8.94
CA PRO A 83 -12.36 -10.12 8.46
C PRO A 83 -13.59 -10.03 7.56
N HIS A 84 -13.47 -10.54 6.34
CA HIS A 84 -14.49 -10.50 5.28
C HIS A 84 -15.85 -11.13 5.69
N PHE A 85 -15.92 -11.76 6.88
CA PHE A 85 -17.09 -12.41 7.47
C PHE A 85 -17.98 -11.51 8.33
N SER A 86 -17.61 -10.26 8.62
CA SER A 86 -18.42 -9.39 9.51
C SER A 86 -19.36 -8.41 8.77
N ALA A 87 -19.43 -8.48 7.43
CA ALA A 87 -20.31 -7.61 6.61
C ALA A 87 -21.67 -8.24 6.27
N VAL A 88 -22.00 -9.40 6.84
CA VAL A 88 -23.32 -10.05 6.71
C VAL A 88 -23.81 -10.45 8.10
N LEU A 89 -24.27 -9.47 8.88
CA LEU A 89 -25.16 -9.63 10.03
C LEU A 89 -25.94 -8.33 10.23
#